data_AF-A0A7Y2C3G1-F1
#
_entry.id   AF-A0A7Y2C3G1-F1
#
_cell.length_a   1.000
_cell.length_b   1.000
_cell.length_c   1.000
_cell.angle_alpha   90.00
_cell.angle_beta   90.00
_cell.angle_gamma   90.00
#
_symmetry.space_group_name_H-M   'P 1'
#
loop_
_entity.id
_entity.type
_entity.pdbx_description
1 polymer ?
#
loop_
_entity_poly.entity_id
_entity_poly.type
_entity_poly.pdbx_seq_one_letter_code
_entity_poly.pdbx_strand_id
1 'polypeptide(L)'
;MQTITTLGWTALLFTLTLCSANKNIYSLKFNQNDPFEIEWKRVDSLDSKRLPKQALTLVEEILEAARAKEDADQILKAFLYRAKYTQELNEEGTDRA
;
A
#
# COMPACT_ATOMS: atom_id res chain seq x y z
N MET A 1 4.91 41.45 -33.63
CA MET A 1 4.35 40.12 -33.98
C MET A 1 5.15 39.08 -33.20
N GLN A 2 4.67 38.68 -32.02
CA GLN A 2 5.41 37.87 -31.05
C GLN A 2 4.79 36.47 -30.95
N THR A 3 5.32 35.50 -31.69
CA THR A 3 4.89 34.10 -31.58
C THR A 3 6.01 33.08 -31.77
N ILE A 4 7.27 33.49 -32.01
CA ILE A 4 8.34 32.54 -32.41
C ILE A 4 9.23 32.10 -31.22
N THR A 5 9.20 32.80 -30.08
CA THR A 5 10.08 32.47 -28.95
C THR A 5 9.50 31.47 -27.95
N THR A 6 8.22 31.09 -28.04
CA THR A 6 7.58 30.16 -27.09
C THR A 6 7.71 28.69 -27.47
N LEU A 7 8.05 28.36 -28.72
CA LEU A 7 8.16 26.99 -29.21
C LEU A 7 9.46 26.27 -28.79
N GLY A 8 10.46 26.99 -28.27
CA GLY A 8 11.72 26.40 -27.81
C GLY A 8 11.68 25.86 -26.37
N TRP A 9 10.82 26.42 -25.53
CA TRP A 9 10.77 26.09 -24.09
C TRP A 9 9.70 25.05 -23.76
N THR A 10 8.67 24.92 -24.60
CA THR A 10 7.65 23.88 -24.48
C THR A 10 8.18 22.49 -24.86
N ALA A 11 9.30 22.40 -25.58
CA ALA A 11 9.93 21.14 -25.96
C ALA A 11 10.77 20.50 -24.82
N LEU A 12 11.14 21.27 -23.78
CA LEU A 12 11.98 20.77 -22.67
C LEU A 12 11.18 20.38 -21.41
N LEU A 13 9.89 20.73 -21.33
CA LEU A 13 9.06 20.50 -20.14
C LEU A 13 8.01 19.39 -20.29
N PHE A 14 7.89 18.77 -21.47
CA PHE A 14 6.84 17.78 -21.74
C PHE A 14 7.31 16.32 -21.77
N THR A 15 8.60 16.03 -21.53
CA THR A 15 9.14 14.66 -21.61
C THR A 15 9.43 14.01 -20.25
N LEU A 16 9.18 14.68 -19.11
CA LEU A 16 9.49 14.12 -17.79
C LEU A 16 8.28 13.85 -16.90
N THR A 17 7.15 13.48 -17.48
CA THR A 17 6.02 12.96 -16.70
C THR A 17 5.47 11.66 -17.29
N LEU A 18 6.36 10.71 -17.54
CA LEU A 18 6.05 9.28 -17.59
C LEU A 18 6.70 8.58 -16.38
N CYS A 19 6.33 9.00 -15.17
CA CYS A 19 6.37 8.08 -14.03
C CYS A 19 4.99 7.42 -13.96
N SER A 20 4.68 6.59 -14.95
CA SER A 20 3.57 5.65 -14.82
C SER A 20 4.02 4.57 -13.83
N ALA A 21 3.78 4.83 -12.54
CA ALA A 21 3.83 3.82 -11.50
C ALA A 21 2.88 2.70 -11.90
N ASN A 22 3.45 1.59 -12.38
CA ASN A 22 2.71 0.42 -12.81
C ASN A 22 2.20 -0.31 -11.55
N LYS A 23 1.11 0.18 -10.96
CA LYS A 23 0.40 -0.54 -9.89
C LYS A 23 -0.31 -1.70 -10.57
N ASN A 24 0.33 -2.86 -10.59
CA ASN A 24 -0.34 -4.12 -10.91
C ASN A 24 -1.33 -4.39 -9.78
N ILE A 25 -2.55 -3.85 -9.92
CA ILE A 25 -3.64 -4.04 -8.96
C ILE A 25 -4.27 -5.38 -9.32
N TYR A 26 -3.70 -6.46 -8.80
CA TYR A 26 -4.44 -7.70 -8.64
C TYR A 26 -5.71 -7.35 -7.87
N SER A 27 -6.88 -7.46 -8.52
CA SER A 27 -8.16 -7.30 -7.85
C SER A 27 -8.39 -8.52 -6.97
N LEU A 28 -7.77 -8.54 -5.79
CA LEU A 28 -8.06 -9.51 -4.75
C LEU A 28 -9.51 -9.27 -4.31
N LYS A 29 -10.41 -10.12 -4.78
CA LYS A 29 -11.79 -10.17 -4.30
C LYS A 29 -11.80 -10.97 -3.01
N PHE A 30 -11.67 -10.29 -1.89
CA PHE A 30 -11.91 -10.89 -0.58
C PHE A 30 -13.42 -11.08 -0.37
N ASN A 31 -13.80 -12.16 0.32
CA ASN A 31 -15.19 -12.50 0.61
C ASN A 31 -15.94 -11.32 1.25
N GLN A 32 -17.20 -11.10 0.84
CA GLN A 32 -18.08 -10.07 1.42
C GLN A 32 -18.47 -10.39 2.87
N ASN A 33 -18.38 -11.66 3.28
CA ASN A 33 -18.52 -12.10 4.67
C ASN A 33 -17.15 -12.32 5.29
N ASP A 34 -16.30 -11.28 5.30
CA ASP A 34 -14.99 -11.33 5.94
C ASP A 34 -15.16 -11.38 7.47
N PRO A 35 -14.79 -12.49 8.15
CA PRO A 35 -14.93 -12.59 9.60
C PRO A 35 -14.01 -11.61 10.36
N PHE A 36 -13.09 -10.95 9.66
CA PHE A 36 -12.15 -9.96 10.17
C PHE A 36 -12.45 -8.53 9.65
N GLU A 37 -13.65 -8.25 9.13
CA GLU A 37 -13.99 -6.95 8.56
C GLU A 37 -13.73 -5.77 9.53
N ILE A 38 -14.01 -5.97 10.81
CA ILE A 38 -13.81 -4.94 11.84
C ILE A 38 -12.32 -4.66 12.03
N GLU A 39 -11.51 -5.71 12.11
CA GLU A 39 -10.06 -5.65 12.24
C GLU A 39 -9.45 -4.98 11.01
N TRP A 40 -9.87 -5.35 9.80
CA TRP A 40 -9.42 -4.71 8.56
C TRP A 40 -9.75 -3.22 8.50
N LYS A 41 -10.94 -2.80 8.96
CA LYS A 41 -11.26 -1.37 9.10
C LYS A 41 -10.33 -0.65 10.08
N ARG A 42 -9.86 -1.33 11.13
CA ARG A 42 -8.86 -0.76 12.05
C ARG A 42 -7.50 -0.67 11.38
N VAL A 43 -7.08 -1.69 10.62
CA VAL A 43 -5.84 -1.64 9.81
C VAL A 43 -5.90 -0.42 8.89
N ASP A 44 -6.98 -0.25 8.13
CA ASP A 44 -7.15 0.89 7.20
C ASP A 44 -7.13 2.23 7.93
N SER A 45 -7.73 2.32 9.13
CA SER A 45 -7.66 3.51 9.96
C SER A 45 -6.23 3.84 10.38
N LEU A 46 -5.45 2.84 10.80
CA LEU A 46 -4.04 3.00 11.19
C LEU A 46 -3.17 3.36 9.99
N ASP A 47 -3.43 2.75 8.83
CA ASP A 47 -2.77 3.06 7.55
C ASP A 47 -3.00 4.53 7.15
N SER A 48 -4.25 5.00 7.21
CA SER A 48 -4.61 6.39 6.89
C SER A 48 -3.95 7.41 7.82
N LYS A 49 -3.61 6.99 9.06
CA LYS A 49 -2.93 7.81 10.06
C LYS A 49 -1.41 7.74 9.97
N ARG A 50 -0.85 6.98 9.02
CA ARG A 50 0.59 6.69 8.89
C ARG A 50 1.18 6.10 10.17
N LEU A 51 0.50 5.08 10.71
CA LEU A 51 0.94 4.34 11.90
C LEU A 51 1.29 2.89 11.52
N PRO A 52 2.31 2.65 10.65
CA PRO A 52 2.59 1.34 10.07
C PRO A 52 2.98 0.29 11.13
N LYS A 53 3.64 0.71 12.22
CA LYS A 53 3.97 -0.21 13.34
C LYS A 53 2.74 -0.80 14.02
N GLN A 54 1.72 0.02 14.26
CA GLN A 54 0.46 -0.43 14.88
C GLN A 54 -0.36 -1.26 13.90
N ALA A 55 -0.38 -0.85 12.63
CA ALA A 55 -1.05 -1.61 11.57
C ALA A 55 -0.42 -3.00 11.41
N LEU A 56 0.91 -3.11 11.46
CA LEU A 56 1.64 -4.39 11.42
C LEU A 56 1.23 -5.31 12.56
N THR A 57 1.17 -4.81 13.80
CA THR A 57 0.74 -5.62 14.96
C THR A 57 -0.66 -6.20 14.74
N LEU A 58 -1.61 -5.38 14.28
CA LEU A 58 -2.98 -5.84 14.06
C LEU A 58 -3.07 -6.85 12.89
N VAL A 59 -2.25 -6.69 11.85
CA VAL A 59 -2.15 -7.66 10.75
C VAL A 59 -1.58 -9.00 11.20
N GLU A 60 -0.61 -9.00 12.12
CA GLU A 60 -0.07 -10.24 12.70
C GLU A 60 -1.12 -10.96 13.57
N GLU A 61 -1.94 -10.21 14.32
CA GLU A 61 -3.08 -10.76 15.05
C GLU A 61 -4.12 -11.41 14.11
N ILE A 62 -4.47 -10.73 13.00
CA ILE A 62 -5.36 -11.30 11.97
C ILE A 62 -4.74 -12.57 11.38
N LEU A 63 -3.44 -12.57 11.08
CA LEU A 63 -2.75 -13.73 10.49
C LEU A 63 -2.82 -14.96 11.41
N GLU A 64 -2.56 -14.79 12.70
CA GLU A 64 -2.64 -15.89 13.67
C GLU A 64 -4.07 -16.39 13.83
N ALA A 65 -5.06 -15.48 13.90
CA ALA A 65 -6.46 -15.86 13.98
C ALA A 65 -6.96 -16.55 12.68
N ALA A 66 -6.48 -16.12 11.51
CA ALA A 66 -6.81 -16.74 10.23
C ALA A 66 -6.19 -18.14 10.09
N ARG A 67 -4.95 -18.33 10.57
CA ARG A 67 -4.31 -19.67 10.67
C ARG A 67 -5.10 -20.61 11.56
N ALA A 68 -5.56 -20.13 12.72
CA ALA A 68 -6.36 -20.94 13.65
C ALA A 68 -7.72 -21.35 13.06
N LYS A 69 -8.27 -20.56 12.13
CA LYS A 69 -9.52 -20.83 11.41
C LYS A 69 -9.32 -21.52 10.05
N GLU A 70 -8.07 -21.82 9.67
CA GLU A 70 -7.69 -22.36 8.35
C GLU A 70 -8.24 -21.50 7.17
N ASP A 71 -8.36 -20.19 7.35
CA ASP A 71 -8.89 -19.26 6.36
C ASP A 71 -7.79 -18.80 5.39
N ALA A 72 -7.63 -19.54 4.28
CA ALA A 72 -6.58 -19.30 3.29
C ALA A 72 -6.61 -17.90 2.67
N ASP A 73 -7.80 -17.34 2.44
CA ASP A 73 -7.96 -16.00 1.85
C ASP A 73 -7.42 -14.93 2.79
N GLN A 74 -7.74 -15.05 4.08
CA GLN A 74 -7.29 -14.11 5.11
C GLN A 74 -5.82 -14.29 5.44
N ILE A 75 -5.30 -15.52 5.41
CA ILE A 75 -3.86 -15.79 5.53
C ILE A 75 -3.09 -15.08 4.42
N LEU A 76 -3.53 -15.21 3.16
CA LEU A 76 -2.87 -14.57 2.03
C LEU A 76 -2.94 -13.04 2.14
N LYS A 77 -4.12 -12.49 2.48
CA LYS A 77 -4.32 -11.05 2.68
C LYS A 77 -3.39 -10.48 3.76
N ALA A 78 -3.37 -11.13 4.93
CA ALA A 78 -2.54 -10.70 6.06
C ALA A 78 -1.04 -10.84 5.74
N PHE A 79 -0.64 -11.88 5.00
CA PHE A 79 0.75 -12.03 4.58
C PHE A 79 1.22 -10.89 3.66
N LEU A 80 0.39 -10.47 2.69
CA LEU A 80 0.70 -9.34 1.80
C LEU A 80 0.83 -8.02 2.57
N TYR A 81 -0.12 -7.75 3.48
CA TYR A 81 -0.08 -6.55 4.31
C TYR A 81 1.11 -6.54 5.28
N ARG A 82 1.47 -7.71 5.83
CA ARG A 82 2.66 -7.86 6.67
C ARG A 82 3.92 -7.50 5.89
N ALA A 83 4.06 -8.00 4.65
CA ALA A 83 5.18 -7.65 3.79
C ALA A 83 5.24 -6.13 3.50
N LYS A 84 4.09 -5.51 3.19
CA LYS A 84 3.97 -4.05 2.98
C LYS A 84 4.52 -3.28 4.19
N TYR A 85 4.02 -3.55 5.39
CA TYR A 85 4.39 -2.78 6.58
C TYR A 85 5.80 -3.05 7.08
N THR A 86 6.29 -4.28 6.94
CA THR A 86 7.70 -4.59 7.25
C THR A 86 8.63 -3.83 6.31
N GLN A 87 8.30 -3.75 5.01
CA GLN A 87 9.09 -2.96 4.06
C GLN A 87 9.07 -1.47 4.44
N GLU A 88 7.91 -0.89 4.70
CA GLU A 88 7.76 0.52 5.08
C GLU A 88 8.55 0.88 6.35
N LEU A 89 8.51 0.02 7.37
CA LEU A 89 9.27 0.23 8.61
C LEU A 89 10.78 0.09 8.44
N ASN A 90 11.23 -0.77 7.52
CA ASN A 90 12.66 -0.90 7.22
C ASN A 90 13.20 0.34 6.51
N GLU A 91 12.45 0.88 5.54
CA GLU A 91 12.80 2.12 4.83
C GLU A 91 12.84 3.32 5.80
N GLU A 92 11.84 3.45 6.69
CA GLU A 92 11.83 4.50 7.72
C GLU A 92 12.98 4.44 8.74
N GLY A 93 13.53 3.24 8.98
CA GLY A 93 14.64 3.02 9.89
C GLY A 93 16.00 3.34 9.26
N THR A 94 16.15 3.10 7.95
CA THR A 94 17.38 3.41 7.20
C THR A 94 17.54 4.88 6.87
N ASP A 95 16.44 5.63 6.71
CA ASP A 95 16.50 7.05 6.35
C ASP A 95 16.83 7.98 7.53
N ARG A 96 16.85 7.45 8.76
CA ARG A 96 17.11 8.20 10.00
C ARG A 96 18.42 7.80 10.72
N ALA A 97 19.24 6.95 10.10
CA ALA A 97 20.54 6.50 10.61
C ALA A 97 21.71 7.23 9.94
#